data_AF-A0A0S8B622-F1
#
_entry.id   AF-A0A0S8B622-F1
#
_cell.length_a   1.000
_cell.length_b   1.000
_cell.length_c   1.000
_cell.angle_alpha   90.00
_cell.angle_beta   90.00
_cell.angle_gamma   90.00
#
_symmetry.space_group_name_H-M   'P 1'
#
loop_
_entity.id
_entity.type
_entity.pdbx_description
1 polymer ?
#
loop_
_entity_poly.entity_id
_entity_poly.type
_entity_poly.pdbx_seq_one_letter_code
_entity_poly.pdbx_strand_id
1 'polypeptide(L)'
;MRRSGFAVRLACANADAFAAAATDTPVAVDAAGCGAILKEYGRLLEHTGSAGAGASLAARARDITELLATAGPRRGAPLGLRVAYDPPCHLLHAQRIADEPEAVLAAVPGIERVHHQDADLCCGSAGSYTFAQPDVSNRVLALKIAALRAAAPDVVVTGNPGCIMQIGAGLRSVGLDIPVVHPVELLDWSYERAGYYERD
;
A
#
# COMPACT_ATOMS: atom_id res chain seq x y z
N MET A 1 16.20 -27.68 -5.43
CA MET A 1 16.16 -26.23 -5.10
C MET A 1 15.72 -26.09 -3.66
N ARG A 2 16.64 -25.85 -2.70
CA ARG A 2 16.28 -25.65 -1.29
C ARG A 2 15.51 -24.33 -1.21
N ARG A 3 14.17 -24.35 -1.07
CA ARG A 3 13.41 -23.15 -0.70
C ARG A 3 14.09 -22.58 0.56
N SER A 4 14.63 -21.38 0.50
CA SER A 4 15.45 -20.78 1.56
C SER A 4 14.79 -20.93 2.93
N GLY A 5 15.36 -21.76 3.80
CA GLY A 5 14.76 -22.10 5.09
C GLY A 5 14.56 -20.89 6.01
N PHE A 6 15.27 -19.79 5.80
CA PHE A 6 15.12 -18.58 6.60
C PHE A 6 13.77 -17.89 6.38
N ALA A 7 13.41 -17.58 5.13
CA ALA A 7 12.16 -16.90 4.82
C ALA A 7 10.94 -17.74 5.20
N VAL A 8 10.98 -19.06 4.94
CA VAL A 8 9.91 -19.98 5.33
C VAL A 8 9.76 -20.05 6.85
N ARG A 9 10.86 -20.10 7.61
CA ARG A 9 10.80 -20.07 9.09
C ARG A 9 10.16 -18.80 9.63
N LEU A 10 10.50 -17.63 9.05
CA LEU A 10 9.88 -16.37 9.46
C LEU A 10 8.39 -16.32 9.10
N ALA A 11 8.01 -16.85 7.94
CA ALA A 11 6.62 -16.95 7.54
C ALA A 11 5.82 -17.90 8.45
N CYS A 12 6.40 -19.05 8.85
CA CYS A 12 5.83 -19.93 9.87
C CYS A 12 5.61 -19.19 11.20
N ALA A 13 6.65 -18.54 11.73
CA ALA A 13 6.55 -17.80 12.99
C ALA A 13 5.47 -16.70 12.94
N ASN A 14 5.35 -16.00 11.82
CA ASN A 14 4.30 -15.00 11.63
C ASN A 14 2.90 -15.65 11.60
N ALA A 15 2.72 -16.72 10.81
CA ALA A 15 1.45 -17.42 10.72
C ALA A 15 0.99 -17.98 12.08
N ASP A 16 1.91 -18.61 12.82
CA ASP A 16 1.63 -19.21 14.12
C ASP A 16 1.24 -18.13 15.17
N ALA A 17 1.86 -16.95 15.11
CA ALA A 17 1.51 -15.82 15.98
C ALA A 17 0.07 -15.33 15.75
N PHE A 18 -0.37 -15.21 14.50
CA PHE A 18 -1.76 -14.85 14.19
C PHE A 18 -2.77 -15.97 14.50
N ALA A 19 -2.35 -17.23 14.41
CA ALA A 19 -3.17 -18.37 14.78
C ALA A 19 -3.40 -18.45 16.29
N ALA A 20 -2.42 -18.08 17.11
CA ALA A 20 -2.52 -18.09 18.58
C ALA A 20 -3.64 -17.18 19.11
N ALA A 21 -4.04 -16.15 18.36
CA ALA A 21 -5.16 -15.28 18.71
C ALA A 21 -6.55 -15.94 18.55
N ALA A 22 -6.63 -17.12 17.92
CA ALA A 22 -7.84 -17.94 17.77
C ALA A 22 -9.11 -17.16 17.34
N THR A 23 -8.97 -16.31 16.33
CA THR A 23 -10.05 -15.44 15.83
C THR A 23 -10.22 -15.56 14.32
N ASP A 24 -11.44 -15.36 13.82
CA ASP A 24 -11.74 -15.25 12.39
C ASP A 24 -11.70 -13.79 11.90
N THR A 25 -11.38 -12.83 12.77
CA THR A 25 -11.35 -11.41 12.43
C THR A 25 -10.35 -11.13 11.30
N PRO A 26 -10.74 -10.37 10.27
CA PRO A 26 -9.83 -9.96 9.20
C PRO A 26 -8.56 -9.31 9.74
N VAL A 27 -7.42 -9.59 9.10
CA VAL A 27 -6.16 -8.92 9.38
C VAL A 27 -6.04 -7.76 8.40
N ALA A 28 -6.14 -6.54 8.91
CA ALA A 28 -5.91 -5.34 8.12
C ALA A 28 -4.42 -5.23 7.75
N VAL A 29 -4.16 -4.97 6.47
CA VAL A 29 -2.81 -4.78 5.95
C VAL A 29 -2.78 -3.44 5.20
N ASP A 30 -1.89 -2.55 5.59
CA ASP A 30 -1.69 -1.20 5.04
C ASP A 30 -0.45 -1.11 4.11
N ALA A 31 0.18 -2.26 3.87
CA ALA A 31 1.32 -2.38 2.99
C ALA A 31 1.00 -3.40 1.89
N ALA A 32 0.73 -2.91 0.68
CA ALA A 32 0.39 -3.77 -0.46
C ALA A 32 1.39 -4.92 -0.67
N GLY A 33 2.69 -4.69 -0.40
CA GLY A 33 3.69 -5.76 -0.51
C GLY A 33 3.57 -6.85 0.55
N CYS A 34 3.24 -6.49 1.79
CA CYS A 34 2.94 -7.44 2.85
C CYS A 34 1.63 -8.19 2.55
N GLY A 35 0.60 -7.49 2.04
CA GLY A 35 -0.68 -8.11 1.70
C GLY A 35 -0.53 -9.18 0.62
N ALA A 36 0.24 -8.89 -0.43
CA ALA A 36 0.52 -9.84 -1.50
C ALA A 36 1.21 -11.12 -1.01
N ILE A 37 2.22 -11.01 -0.13
CA ILE A 37 2.90 -12.20 0.39
C ILE A 37 2.03 -12.96 1.39
N LEU A 38 1.29 -12.27 2.26
CA LEU A 38 0.39 -12.90 3.24
C LEU A 38 -0.69 -13.72 2.55
N LYS A 39 -1.28 -13.22 1.45
CA LYS A 39 -2.28 -13.96 0.65
C LYS A 39 -1.70 -15.22 -0.02
N GLU A 40 -0.38 -15.29 -0.20
CA GLU A 40 0.33 -16.49 -0.70
C GLU A 40 0.72 -17.49 0.41
N TYR A 41 0.52 -17.18 1.69
CA TYR A 41 0.98 -18.04 2.79
C TYR A 41 0.41 -19.46 2.75
N GLY A 42 -0.83 -19.65 2.28
CA GLY A 42 -1.42 -20.98 2.14
C GLY A 42 -0.58 -21.90 1.25
N ARG A 43 -0.09 -21.38 0.12
CA ARG A 43 0.80 -22.12 -0.79
C ARG A 43 2.25 -22.14 -0.31
N LEU A 44 2.74 -21.03 0.23
CA LEU A 44 4.13 -20.92 0.71
C LEU A 44 4.42 -21.93 1.83
N LEU A 45 3.45 -22.14 2.72
CA LEU A 45 3.58 -22.94 3.94
C LEU A 45 2.93 -24.34 3.83
N GLU A 46 2.43 -24.71 2.65
CA GLU A 46 1.69 -25.95 2.36
C GLU A 46 2.39 -27.23 2.84
N HIS A 47 3.73 -27.23 2.86
CA HIS A 47 4.57 -28.37 3.26
C HIS A 47 5.33 -28.12 4.58
N THR A 48 4.77 -27.28 5.46
CA THR A 48 5.37 -26.95 6.76
C THR A 48 4.42 -27.31 7.90
N GLY A 49 4.93 -27.31 9.14
CA GLY A 49 4.08 -27.50 10.33
C GLY A 49 3.04 -26.39 10.52
N SER A 50 3.22 -25.24 9.87
CA SER A 50 2.31 -24.09 9.93
C SER A 50 1.33 -24.03 8.76
N ALA A 51 1.12 -25.11 8.01
CA ALA A 51 0.27 -25.11 6.81
C ALA A 51 -1.15 -24.58 7.08
N GLY A 52 -1.79 -25.07 8.17
CA GLY A 52 -3.13 -24.61 8.57
C GLY A 52 -3.16 -23.15 9.00
N ALA A 53 -2.17 -22.71 9.79
CA ALA A 53 -2.02 -21.33 10.22
C ALA A 53 -1.79 -20.38 9.02
N GLY A 54 -0.94 -20.79 8.07
CA GLY A 54 -0.67 -20.05 6.84
C GLY A 54 -1.91 -19.89 5.96
N ALA A 55 -2.68 -20.95 5.78
CA ALA A 55 -3.94 -20.90 5.03
C ALA A 55 -4.98 -20.01 5.71
N SER A 56 -5.13 -20.11 7.03
CA SER A 56 -6.03 -19.26 7.81
C SER A 56 -5.66 -17.77 7.71
N LEU A 57 -4.38 -17.44 7.90
CA LEU A 57 -3.91 -16.05 7.79
C LEU A 57 -4.10 -15.50 6.37
N ALA A 58 -3.76 -16.28 5.34
CA ALA A 58 -3.98 -15.90 3.95
C ALA A 58 -5.45 -15.57 3.66
N ALA A 59 -6.38 -16.40 4.18
CA ALA A 59 -7.81 -16.19 4.01
C ALA A 59 -8.34 -14.96 4.75
N ARG A 60 -7.69 -14.52 5.83
CA ARG A 60 -8.07 -13.37 6.65
C ARG A 60 -7.39 -12.06 6.26
N ALA A 61 -6.26 -12.10 5.53
CA ALA A 61 -5.54 -10.90 5.12
C ALA A 61 -6.37 -10.06 4.14
N ARG A 62 -6.63 -8.80 4.51
CA ARG A 62 -7.33 -7.82 3.68
C ARG A 62 -6.51 -6.55 3.64
N ASP A 63 -6.36 -5.97 2.45
CA ASP A 63 -5.88 -4.60 2.36
C ASP A 63 -6.84 -3.68 3.12
N ILE A 64 -6.31 -2.69 3.83
CA ILE A 64 -7.12 -1.77 4.62
C ILE A 64 -8.19 -1.06 3.77
N THR A 65 -7.91 -0.81 2.49
CA THR A 65 -8.89 -0.22 1.58
C THR A 65 -10.06 -1.15 1.28
N GLU A 66 -9.86 -2.47 1.20
CA GLU A 66 -10.95 -3.45 1.08
C GLU A 66 -11.91 -3.36 2.29
N LEU A 67 -11.33 -3.26 3.49
CA LEU A 67 -12.10 -3.18 4.73
C LEU A 67 -12.89 -1.88 4.83
N LEU A 68 -12.25 -0.75 4.50
CA LEU A 68 -12.89 0.56 4.51
C LEU A 68 -13.98 0.66 3.45
N ALA A 69 -13.70 0.26 2.21
CA ALA A 69 -14.67 0.26 1.12
C ALA A 69 -15.89 -0.59 1.46
N THR A 70 -15.68 -1.79 2.03
CA THR A 70 -16.77 -2.67 2.49
C THR A 70 -17.60 -2.04 3.61
N ALA A 71 -16.95 -1.37 4.56
CA ALA A 71 -17.63 -0.70 5.66
C ALA A 71 -18.40 0.56 5.23
N GLY A 72 -18.06 1.13 4.07
CA GLY A 72 -18.54 2.42 3.61
C GLY A 72 -17.85 3.56 4.36
N PRO A 73 -16.72 4.09 3.85
CA PRO A 73 -16.00 5.14 4.55
C PRO A 73 -16.91 6.36 4.73
N ARG A 74 -16.92 6.94 5.94
CA ARG A 74 -17.68 8.16 6.23
C ARG A 74 -17.17 9.27 5.32
N ARG A 75 -18.06 10.16 4.88
CA ARG A 75 -17.65 11.30 4.05
C ARG A 75 -16.97 12.36 4.92
N GLY A 76 -15.70 12.69 4.64
CA GLY A 76 -14.95 13.70 5.38
C GLY A 76 -15.24 15.15 4.94
N ALA A 77 -14.38 16.09 5.33
CA ALA A 77 -14.44 17.50 4.94
C ALA A 77 -13.60 17.81 3.68
N PRO A 78 -13.95 18.84 2.88
CA PRO A 78 -13.22 19.15 1.67
C PRO A 78 -11.75 19.51 1.91
N LEU A 79 -10.82 18.95 1.12
CA LEU A 79 -9.39 19.28 1.25
C LEU A 79 -8.92 20.35 0.24
N GLY A 80 -9.47 20.40 -0.97
CA GLY A 80 -9.06 21.40 -1.98
C GLY A 80 -7.68 21.13 -2.59
N LEU A 81 -7.28 19.86 -2.68
CA LEU A 81 -5.94 19.42 -3.13
C LEU A 81 -6.01 18.71 -4.49
N ARG A 82 -4.96 18.86 -5.30
CA ARG A 82 -4.69 18.04 -6.49
C ARG A 82 -4.00 16.74 -6.05
N VAL A 83 -4.68 15.61 -6.24
CA VAL A 83 -4.25 14.30 -5.75
C VAL A 83 -3.87 13.40 -6.92
N ALA A 84 -2.60 12.99 -6.97
CA ALA A 84 -2.14 11.92 -7.85
C ALA A 84 -2.18 10.59 -7.09
N TYR A 85 -3.00 9.64 -7.54
CA TYR A 85 -2.97 8.28 -7.00
C TYR A 85 -2.02 7.41 -7.83
N ASP A 86 -0.97 6.87 -7.18
CA ASP A 86 -0.03 5.89 -7.74
C ASP A 86 -0.36 4.51 -7.13
N PRO A 87 -1.09 3.64 -7.84
CA PRO A 87 -1.48 2.35 -7.30
C PRO A 87 -0.26 1.43 -7.13
N PRO A 88 -0.01 0.87 -5.93
CA PRO A 88 1.09 -0.06 -5.74
C PRO A 88 0.95 -1.28 -6.66
N CYS A 89 2.02 -1.67 -7.34
CA CYS A 89 2.01 -2.81 -8.26
C CYS A 89 1.61 -4.15 -7.59
N HIS A 90 1.97 -4.35 -6.31
CA HIS A 90 1.53 -5.52 -5.53
C HIS A 90 0.04 -5.47 -5.18
N LEU A 91 -0.57 -4.28 -5.07
CA LEU A 91 -2.00 -4.15 -4.85
C LEU A 91 -2.75 -4.46 -6.15
N LEU A 92 -2.34 -3.80 -7.23
CA LEU A 92 -3.00 -3.89 -8.53
C LEU A 92 -2.82 -5.25 -9.21
N HIS A 93 -1.59 -5.78 -9.27
CA HIS A 93 -1.31 -6.99 -10.06
C HIS A 93 -1.32 -8.27 -9.25
N ALA A 94 -0.75 -8.26 -8.05
CA ALA A 94 -0.67 -9.46 -7.23
C ALA A 94 -1.98 -9.69 -6.45
N GLN A 95 -2.52 -8.66 -5.82
CA GLN A 95 -3.76 -8.78 -5.05
C GLN A 95 -5.02 -8.53 -5.89
N ARG A 96 -4.90 -7.88 -7.07
CA ARG A 96 -6.03 -7.55 -7.96
C ARG A 96 -7.07 -6.63 -7.32
N ILE A 97 -6.58 -5.67 -6.55
CA ILE A 97 -7.37 -4.65 -5.85
C ILE A 97 -7.12 -3.32 -6.56
N ALA A 98 -8.18 -2.71 -7.06
CA ALA A 98 -8.10 -1.51 -7.89
C ALA A 98 -9.17 -0.48 -7.49
N ASP A 99 -10.40 -0.94 -7.25
CA ASP A 99 -11.54 -0.06 -7.01
C ASP A 99 -11.66 0.36 -5.54
N GLU A 100 -11.16 -0.45 -4.60
CA GLU A 100 -11.28 -0.23 -3.17
C GLU A 100 -10.51 1.01 -2.68
N PRO A 101 -9.25 1.25 -3.09
CA PRO A 101 -8.56 2.50 -2.80
C PRO A 101 -9.27 3.72 -3.40
N GLU A 102 -9.86 3.57 -4.58
CA GLU A 102 -10.61 4.64 -5.24
C GLU A 102 -11.88 5.01 -4.47
N ALA A 103 -12.59 4.02 -3.94
CA ALA A 103 -13.74 4.22 -3.05
C ALA A 103 -13.36 4.95 -1.76
N VAL A 104 -12.19 4.63 -1.18
CA VAL A 104 -11.65 5.35 -0.02
C VAL A 104 -11.37 6.81 -0.35
N LEU A 105 -10.70 7.08 -1.47
CA LEU A 105 -10.38 8.43 -1.90
C LEU A 105 -11.62 9.24 -2.29
N ALA A 106 -12.68 8.60 -2.80
CA ALA A 106 -13.95 9.25 -3.10
C ALA A 106 -14.68 9.78 -1.85
N ALA A 107 -14.35 9.27 -0.65
CA ALA A 107 -14.90 9.77 0.60
C ALA A 107 -14.28 11.11 1.06
N VAL A 108 -13.22 11.59 0.38
CA VAL A 108 -12.56 12.86 0.62
C VAL A 108 -13.09 13.90 -0.37
N PRO A 109 -13.96 14.84 0.03
CA PRO A 109 -14.53 15.80 -0.90
C PRO A 109 -13.50 16.84 -1.39
N GLY A 110 -13.76 17.45 -2.52
CA GLY A 110 -13.01 18.60 -3.00
C GLY A 110 -11.56 18.32 -3.40
N ILE A 111 -11.16 17.04 -3.52
CA ILE A 111 -9.90 16.70 -4.18
C ILE A 111 -10.10 16.71 -5.70
N GLU A 112 -9.13 17.27 -6.43
CA GLU A 112 -9.02 17.15 -7.87
C GLU A 112 -8.15 15.93 -8.18
N ARG A 113 -8.68 14.91 -8.85
CA ARG A 113 -7.88 13.76 -9.28
C ARG A 113 -7.03 14.16 -10.48
N VAL A 114 -5.72 14.14 -10.31
CA VAL A 114 -4.77 14.36 -11.39
C VAL A 114 -4.14 13.04 -11.79
N HIS A 115 -4.22 12.72 -13.08
CA HIS A 115 -3.59 11.52 -13.62
C HIS A 115 -2.15 11.85 -14.03
N HIS A 116 -1.23 10.97 -13.69
CA HIS A 116 0.10 10.98 -14.27
C HIS A 116 0.25 9.78 -15.21
N GLN A 117 1.13 9.95 -16.20
CA GLN A 117 1.39 8.91 -17.18
C GLN A 117 1.93 7.63 -16.50
N ASP A 118 1.51 6.47 -16.99
CA ASP A 118 2.01 5.16 -16.61
C ASP A 118 1.96 4.91 -15.08
N ALA A 119 0.82 5.25 -14.47
CA ALA A 119 0.63 5.17 -13.03
C ALA A 119 0.74 3.75 -12.46
N ASP A 120 0.44 2.74 -13.26
CA ASP A 120 0.55 1.32 -12.92
C ASP A 120 2.00 0.78 -12.97
N LEU A 121 2.96 1.54 -13.51
CA LEU A 121 4.37 1.12 -13.49
C LEU A 121 4.94 1.12 -12.06
N CYS A 122 5.83 0.17 -11.81
CA CYS A 122 6.53 0.05 -10.53
C CYS A 122 7.27 1.35 -10.15
N CYS A 123 7.29 1.68 -8.86
CA CYS A 123 8.06 2.80 -8.31
C CYS A 123 9.59 2.56 -8.25
N GLY A 124 10.04 1.32 -8.53
CA GLY A 124 11.44 0.90 -8.44
C GLY A 124 11.87 0.37 -7.06
N SER A 125 11.07 0.58 -6.00
CA SER A 125 11.42 0.19 -4.63
C SER A 125 11.77 -1.31 -4.51
N ALA A 126 10.77 -2.16 -4.80
CA ALA A 126 10.81 -3.62 -4.65
C ALA A 126 11.46 -4.10 -3.33
N GLY A 127 11.20 -3.37 -2.24
CA GLY A 127 11.73 -3.69 -0.91
C GLY A 127 13.24 -3.47 -0.84
N SER A 128 14.02 -4.54 -0.62
CA SER A 128 15.47 -4.45 -0.53
C SER A 128 16.17 -4.24 -1.88
N TYR A 129 15.44 -4.40 -3.00
CA TYR A 129 16.00 -4.28 -4.35
C TYR A 129 16.64 -2.92 -4.60
N THR A 130 16.05 -1.83 -4.09
CA THR A 130 16.62 -0.48 -4.24
C THR A 130 18.03 -0.36 -3.65
N PHE A 131 18.33 -1.10 -2.58
CA PHE A 131 19.68 -1.12 -2.00
C PHE A 131 20.61 -2.08 -2.75
N ALA A 132 20.08 -3.20 -3.25
CA ALA A 132 20.86 -4.20 -3.96
C ALA A 132 21.18 -3.82 -5.41
N GLN A 133 20.30 -3.04 -6.06
CA GLN A 133 20.34 -2.65 -7.47
C GLN A 133 19.92 -1.18 -7.65
N PRO A 134 20.66 -0.23 -7.04
CA PRO A 134 20.26 1.19 -7.00
C PRO A 134 20.16 1.80 -8.40
N ASP A 135 21.07 1.47 -9.32
CA ASP A 135 21.06 2.05 -10.67
C ASP A 135 19.80 1.67 -11.45
N VAL A 136 19.38 0.42 -11.35
CA VAL A 136 18.15 -0.06 -12.01
C VAL A 136 16.91 0.53 -11.34
N SER A 137 16.87 0.51 -10.01
CA SER A 137 15.77 1.10 -9.24
C SER A 137 15.58 2.60 -9.58
N ASN A 138 16.67 3.36 -9.65
CA ASN A 138 16.64 4.78 -9.98
C ASN A 138 16.19 5.05 -11.42
N ARG A 139 16.55 4.19 -12.38
CA ARG A 139 16.07 4.30 -13.77
C ARG A 139 14.56 4.11 -13.88
N VAL A 140 14.00 3.15 -13.14
CA VAL A 140 12.54 2.93 -13.08
C VAL A 140 11.87 4.12 -12.38
N LEU A 141 12.40 4.54 -11.23
CA LEU A 141 11.90 5.70 -10.48
C LEU A 141 11.91 6.98 -11.33
N ALA A 142 12.95 7.23 -12.13
CA ALA A 142 13.07 8.45 -12.92
C ALA A 142 11.88 8.67 -13.87
N LEU A 143 11.35 7.60 -14.47
CA LEU A 143 10.15 7.66 -15.31
C LEU A 143 8.94 8.15 -14.51
N LYS A 144 8.77 7.60 -13.31
CA LYS A 144 7.69 7.95 -12.39
C LYS A 144 7.78 9.42 -11.94
N ILE A 145 8.97 9.88 -11.57
CA ILE A 145 9.20 11.27 -11.14
C ILE A 145 8.95 12.26 -12.28
N ALA A 146 9.35 11.93 -13.51
CA ALA A 146 9.06 12.77 -14.67
C ALA A 146 7.54 12.90 -14.91
N ALA A 147 6.80 11.80 -14.82
CA ALA A 147 5.35 11.79 -14.98
C ALA A 147 4.63 12.59 -13.88
N LEU A 148 5.02 12.40 -12.61
CA LEU A 148 4.46 13.13 -11.48
C LEU A 148 4.76 14.63 -11.55
N ARG A 149 5.98 15.01 -11.96
CA ARG A 149 6.35 16.42 -12.20
C ARG A 149 5.46 17.07 -13.26
N ALA A 150 5.16 16.34 -14.34
CA ALA A 150 4.29 16.84 -15.40
C ALA A 150 2.82 17.00 -14.96
N ALA A 151 2.34 16.09 -14.09
CA ALA A 151 0.97 16.14 -13.56
C ALA A 151 0.75 17.25 -12.51
N ALA A 152 1.84 17.70 -11.87
CA ALA A 152 1.83 18.74 -10.83
C ALA A 152 0.76 18.53 -9.74
N PRO A 153 0.81 17.41 -8.99
CA PRO A 153 -0.05 17.19 -7.84
C PRO A 153 0.42 18.01 -6.62
N ASP A 154 -0.51 18.32 -5.72
CA ASP A 154 -0.20 18.83 -4.38
C ASP A 154 0.20 17.69 -3.43
N VAL A 155 -0.29 16.47 -3.69
CA VAL A 155 0.02 15.27 -2.91
C VAL A 155 -0.03 14.02 -3.79
N VAL A 156 0.90 13.09 -3.57
CA VAL A 156 0.88 11.75 -4.15
C VAL A 156 0.36 10.76 -3.13
N VAL A 157 -0.52 9.86 -3.55
CA VAL A 157 -1.10 8.84 -2.69
C VAL A 157 -0.71 7.45 -3.17
N THR A 158 -0.22 6.58 -2.28
CA THR A 158 0.13 5.18 -2.61
C THR A 158 0.04 4.27 -1.38
N GLY A 159 -0.58 3.10 -1.52
CA GLY A 159 -0.84 2.13 -0.44
C GLY A 159 0.32 1.18 -0.08
N ASN A 160 1.57 1.67 -0.08
CA ASN A 160 2.72 0.82 0.24
C ASN A 160 3.92 1.63 0.74
N PRO A 161 4.50 1.31 1.91
CA PRO A 161 5.57 2.12 2.52
C PRO A 161 6.83 2.19 1.65
N GLY A 162 7.17 1.10 0.96
CA GLY A 162 8.30 1.11 0.01
C GLY A 162 8.09 2.08 -1.16
N CYS A 163 6.84 2.23 -1.64
CA CYS A 163 6.50 3.21 -2.68
C CYS A 163 6.57 4.63 -2.11
N ILE A 164 5.99 4.85 -0.91
CA ILE A 164 6.01 6.15 -0.22
C ILE A 164 7.44 6.67 -0.08
N MET A 165 8.33 5.82 0.45
CA MET A 165 9.74 6.18 0.63
C MET A 165 10.45 6.45 -0.69
N GLN A 166 10.26 5.57 -1.69
CA GLN A 166 10.98 5.64 -2.96
C GLN A 166 10.55 6.85 -3.80
N ILE A 167 9.24 7.05 -3.95
CA ILE A 167 8.69 8.19 -4.70
C ILE A 167 9.02 9.49 -3.97
N GLY A 168 8.84 9.53 -2.65
CA GLY A 168 9.17 10.72 -1.85
C GLY A 168 10.65 11.10 -1.93
N ALA A 169 11.56 10.13 -1.89
CA ALA A 169 12.98 10.38 -2.10
C ALA A 169 13.27 10.88 -3.52
N GLY A 170 12.63 10.29 -4.54
CA GLY A 170 12.76 10.71 -5.93
C GLY A 170 12.29 12.14 -6.19
N LEU A 171 11.14 12.53 -5.65
CA LEU A 171 10.59 13.90 -5.76
C LEU A 171 11.54 14.92 -5.12
N ARG A 172 12.02 14.65 -3.90
CA ARG A 172 12.99 15.53 -3.23
C ARG A 172 14.32 15.63 -3.99
N SER A 173 14.77 14.56 -4.63
CA SER A 173 16.02 14.56 -5.40
C SER A 173 16.01 15.53 -6.60
N VAL A 174 14.82 15.88 -7.11
CA VAL A 174 14.63 16.84 -8.19
C VAL A 174 14.09 18.20 -7.70
N GLY A 175 14.13 18.44 -6.40
CA GLY A 175 13.72 19.72 -5.78
C GLY A 175 12.21 19.92 -5.67
N LEU A 176 11.41 18.84 -5.71
CA LEU A 176 9.97 18.89 -5.51
C LEU A 176 9.63 18.45 -4.08
N ASP A 177 9.02 19.33 -3.31
CA ASP A 177 8.55 19.06 -1.95
C ASP A 177 7.06 18.69 -1.97
N ILE A 178 6.74 17.59 -2.65
CA ILE A 178 5.38 17.06 -2.75
C ILE A 178 5.26 15.89 -1.76
N PRO A 179 4.34 15.92 -0.78
CA PRO A 179 4.13 14.83 0.15
C PRO A 179 3.66 13.57 -0.58
N VAL A 180 4.14 12.41 -0.11
CA VAL A 180 3.68 11.09 -0.54
C VAL A 180 3.11 10.38 0.66
N VAL A 181 1.83 10.01 0.61
CA VAL A 181 1.08 9.50 1.78
C VAL A 181 0.25 8.28 1.43
N HIS A 182 -0.18 7.55 2.44
CA HIS A 182 -1.11 6.44 2.32
C HIS A 182 -2.55 6.96 2.06
N PRO A 183 -3.41 6.24 1.30
CA PRO A 183 -4.82 6.62 1.12
C PRO A 183 -5.58 6.90 2.43
N VAL A 184 -5.26 6.13 3.47
CA VAL A 184 -5.85 6.28 4.81
C VAL A 184 -5.40 7.57 5.49
N GLU A 185 -4.15 8.03 5.28
CA GLU A 185 -3.68 9.31 5.81
C GLU A 185 -4.41 10.49 5.15
N LEU A 186 -4.64 10.43 3.83
CA LEU A 186 -5.42 11.47 3.15
C LEU A 186 -6.88 11.50 3.62
N LEU A 187 -7.48 10.34 3.87
CA LEU A 187 -8.81 10.23 4.48
C LEU A 187 -8.80 10.80 5.90
N ASP A 188 -7.77 10.52 6.68
CA ASP A 188 -7.60 10.99 8.04
C ASP A 188 -7.53 12.53 8.10
N TRP A 189 -6.75 13.18 7.22
CA TRP A 189 -6.74 14.65 7.11
C TRP A 189 -8.13 15.24 6.85
N SER A 190 -8.94 14.53 6.06
CA SER A 190 -10.33 14.92 5.78
C SER A 190 -11.23 14.76 7.01
N TYR A 191 -10.99 13.74 7.84
CA TYR A 191 -11.73 13.48 9.07
C TYR A 191 -11.36 14.44 10.20
N GLU A 192 -10.08 14.75 10.35
CA GLU A 192 -9.60 15.78 11.27
C GLU A 192 -10.29 17.11 10.96
N ARG A 193 -10.29 17.52 9.68
CA ARG A 193 -10.95 18.75 9.25
C ARG A 193 -12.48 18.71 9.40
N ALA A 194 -13.09 17.53 9.38
CA ALA A 194 -14.52 17.34 9.64
C ALA A 194 -14.86 17.39 11.14
N GLY A 195 -13.87 17.39 12.03
CA GLY A 195 -14.07 17.37 13.48
C GLY A 195 -14.57 16.02 13.99
N TYR A 196 -14.17 14.91 13.37
CA TYR A 196 -14.57 13.56 13.81
C TYR A 196 -13.82 13.06 15.03
N TYR A 197 -12.72 13.68 15.38
CA TYR A 197 -11.93 13.36 16.57
C TYR A 197 -12.18 14.42 17.63
N GLU A 198 -12.56 13.98 18.83
CA GLU A 198 -12.52 14.83 20.02
C GLU A 198 -11.04 15.14 20.31
N ARG A 199 -10.69 16.42 20.35
CA ARG A 199 -9.36 16.85 20.78
C ARG A 199 -9.44 17.08 22.28
N ASP A 200 -9.00 16.10 23.05
CA ASP A 200 -8.68 16.27 24.47
C ASP A 200 -7.54 17.29 24.66
#